data_AF-A0A4U1JBH1-F1
#
_entry.id   AF-A0A4U1JBH1-F1
#
_cell.length_a   1.000
_cell.length_b   1.000
_cell.length_c   1.000
_cell.angle_alpha   90.00
_cell.angle_beta   90.00
_cell.angle_gamma   90.00
#
_symmetry.space_group_name_H-M   'P 1'
#
loop_
_entity.id
_entity.type
_entity.pdbx_description
1 polymer ?
#
loop_
_entity_poly.entity_id
_entity_poly.type
_entity_poly.pdbx_seq_one_letter_code
_entity_poly.pdbx_strand_id
1 'polypeptide(L)'
;MKRASILVTLALLLGSSQSFAEETDEAPAPRYPPSSVRPKLIGGGLAITAIAYGVGFVAATSWPDAPGAESLKIPIVGPWMAIAENKCGDPTATDCSGSIWIRGLLTGLGGLAQIGGLALIAEGIIMKTEAVAPKPAEAEQSAFLMPVPIVAPNMTGLGLVGRF
;
A
#
# COMPACT_ATOMS: atom_id res chain seq x y z
N MET A 1 20.85 1.86 26.69
CA MET A 1 20.58 2.83 25.62
C MET A 1 21.04 2.28 24.26
N LYS A 2 20.33 1.31 23.66
CA LYS A 2 20.67 0.74 22.32
C LYS A 2 19.45 0.30 21.48
N ARG A 3 18.22 0.59 21.94
CA ARG A 3 16.97 0.16 21.27
C ARG A 3 16.24 1.27 20.52
N ALA A 4 16.68 2.53 20.65
CA ALA A 4 16.05 3.67 19.99
C ALA A 4 16.46 3.85 18.52
N SER A 5 17.54 3.18 18.07
CA SER A 5 18.08 3.39 16.71
C SER A 5 17.40 2.59 15.61
N ILE A 6 16.52 1.63 15.94
CA ILE A 6 15.89 0.75 14.94
C ILE A 6 14.58 1.35 14.39
N LEU A 7 13.89 2.20 15.15
CA LEU A 7 12.62 2.79 14.71
C LEU A 7 12.79 3.96 13.73
N VAL A 8 13.94 4.64 13.74
CA VAL A 8 14.21 5.75 12.81
C VAL A 8 14.52 5.26 11.39
N THR A 9 15.03 4.03 11.24
CA THR A 9 15.41 3.48 9.93
C THR A 9 14.21 3.05 9.09
N LEU A 10 13.09 2.68 9.72
CA LEU A 10 11.88 2.26 8.99
C LEU A 10 11.12 3.44 8.38
N ALA A 11 11.17 4.62 9.01
CA ALA A 11 10.51 5.83 8.50
C ALA A 11 11.21 6.42 7.27
N LEU A 12 12.52 6.19 7.11
CA LEU A 12 13.30 6.65 5.95
C LEU A 12 13.15 5.75 4.71
N LEU A 13 12.67 4.52 4.85
CA LEU A 13 12.42 3.59 3.73
C LEU A 13 11.07 3.79 3.04
N LEU A 14 10.18 4.61 3.61
CA LEU A 14 8.92 5.05 2.99
C LEU A 14 9.09 6.33 2.15
N GLY A 15 10.32 6.82 2.02
CA GLY A 15 10.66 8.02 1.26
C GLY A 15 10.56 7.82 -0.24
N SER A 16 9.52 8.42 -0.81
CA SER A 16 9.41 8.85 -2.21
C SER A 16 9.72 7.79 -3.28
N SER A 17 8.68 7.04 -3.68
CA SER A 17 8.59 6.61 -5.07
C SER A 17 8.58 7.88 -5.92
N GLN A 18 9.72 8.25 -6.49
CA GLN A 18 9.77 9.33 -7.45
C GLN A 18 8.89 8.92 -8.63
N SER A 19 7.76 9.61 -8.78
CA SER A 19 6.98 9.56 -10.00
C SER A 19 7.80 10.29 -11.07
N PHE A 20 8.71 9.56 -11.72
CA PHE A 20 9.26 10.00 -12.99
C PHE A 20 8.09 10.01 -13.98
N ALA A 21 7.44 11.16 -14.13
CA ALA A 21 6.62 11.41 -15.30
C ALA A 21 7.59 11.52 -16.47
N GLU A 22 7.75 10.42 -17.21
CA GLU A 22 8.45 10.43 -18.49
C GLU A 22 7.56 11.20 -19.47
N GLU A 23 7.90 12.47 -19.70
CA GLU A 23 7.24 13.31 -20.70
C GLU A 23 7.69 12.82 -22.08
N THR A 24 6.99 11.80 -22.58
CA THR A 24 7.17 11.30 -23.94
C THR A 24 6.38 12.21 -24.86
N ASP A 25 7.10 12.91 -25.75
CA ASP A 25 6.54 13.73 -26.82
C ASP A 25 5.49 12.94 -27.65
N GLU A 26 4.34 13.58 -27.88
CA GLU A 26 3.34 13.27 -28.93
C GLU A 26 2.55 11.94 -28.89
N ALA A 27 1.95 11.59 -27.75
CA ALA A 27 0.73 10.79 -27.73
C ALA A 27 -0.42 11.57 -27.06
N PRO A 28 -1.66 11.55 -27.58
CA PRO A 28 -2.79 12.19 -26.89
C PRO A 28 -2.90 11.61 -25.48
N ALA A 29 -2.94 12.50 -24.48
CA ALA A 29 -2.98 12.10 -23.07
C ALA A 29 -4.05 11.02 -22.85
N PRO A 30 -3.71 9.88 -22.24
CA PRO A 30 -4.67 8.82 -21.97
C PRO A 30 -5.89 9.37 -21.23
N ARG A 31 -7.10 9.16 -21.77
CA ARG A 31 -8.33 9.68 -21.16
C ARG A 31 -8.65 9.01 -19.83
N TYR A 32 -8.18 7.79 -19.63
CA TYR A 32 -8.37 7.01 -18.41
C TYR A 32 -7.02 6.46 -17.93
N PRO A 33 -6.85 6.27 -16.62
CA PRO A 33 -5.68 5.60 -16.08
C PRO A 33 -5.66 4.12 -16.48
N PRO A 34 -4.46 3.50 -16.53
CA PRO A 34 -4.33 2.10 -16.86
C PRO A 34 -5.03 1.22 -15.81
N SER A 35 -5.58 0.09 -16.26
CA SER A 35 -6.33 -0.86 -15.41
C SER A 35 -5.54 -1.39 -14.20
N SER A 36 -4.21 -1.34 -14.26
CA SER A 36 -3.31 -1.74 -13.15
C SER A 36 -3.37 -0.81 -11.94
N VAL A 37 -3.90 0.41 -12.07
CA VAL A 37 -4.00 1.37 -10.95
C VAL A 37 -5.08 0.96 -9.96
N ARG A 38 -6.21 0.43 -10.44
CA ARG A 38 -7.33 0.02 -9.60
C ARG A 38 -6.95 -0.96 -8.48
N PRO A 39 -6.31 -2.12 -8.76
CA PRO A 39 -5.91 -3.04 -7.70
C PRO A 39 -4.83 -2.45 -6.79
N LYS A 40 -3.98 -1.54 -7.29
CA LYS A 40 -2.97 -0.85 -6.48
C LYS A 40 -3.60 0.13 -5.49
N LEU A 41 -4.62 0.91 -5.90
CA LEU A 41 -5.34 1.82 -5.01
C LEU A 41 -6.10 1.05 -3.94
N ILE A 42 -6.82 -0.01 -4.32
CA ILE A 42 -7.55 -0.84 -3.36
C ILE A 42 -6.57 -1.51 -2.39
N GLY A 43 -5.51 -2.14 -2.90
CA GLY A 43 -4.49 -2.80 -2.08
C GLY A 43 -3.74 -1.83 -1.18
N GLY A 44 -3.36 -0.66 -1.70
CA GLY A 44 -2.71 0.40 -0.94
C GLY A 44 -3.60 0.97 0.16
N GLY A 45 -4.87 1.25 -0.15
CA GLY A 45 -5.85 1.70 0.83
C GLY A 45 -6.08 0.67 1.94
N LEU A 46 -6.22 -0.60 1.59
CA LEU A 46 -6.32 -1.70 2.57
C LEU A 46 -5.08 -1.79 3.47
N ALA A 47 -3.89 -1.69 2.89
CA ALA A 47 -2.64 -1.73 3.63
C ALA A 47 -2.53 -0.57 4.62
N ILE A 48 -2.85 0.66 4.19
CA ILE A 48 -2.83 1.85 5.04
C ILE A 48 -3.84 1.70 6.19
N THR A 49 -5.08 1.33 5.90
CA THR A 49 -6.11 1.14 6.92
C THR A 49 -5.72 0.04 7.91
N ALA A 50 -5.19 -1.08 7.44
CA ALA A 50 -4.77 -2.20 8.29
C ALA A 50 -3.59 -1.82 9.19
N ILE A 51 -2.58 -1.11 8.67
CA ILE A 51 -1.43 -0.63 9.46
C ILE A 51 -1.92 0.37 10.51
N ALA A 52 -2.73 1.35 10.12
CA ALA A 52 -3.22 2.39 11.02
C ALA A 52 -4.09 1.80 12.14
N TYR A 53 -4.97 0.85 11.83
CA TYR A 53 -5.74 0.13 12.84
C TYR A 53 -4.85 -0.76 13.72
N GLY A 54 -3.92 -1.50 13.12
CA GLY A 54 -3.01 -2.39 13.83
C GLY A 54 -2.14 -1.66 14.85
N VAL A 55 -1.61 -0.48 14.50
CA VAL A 55 -0.85 0.36 15.45
C VAL A 55 -1.74 0.81 16.61
N GLY A 56 -2.97 1.25 16.35
CA GLY A 56 -3.93 1.63 17.38
C GLY A 56 -4.29 0.46 18.30
N PHE A 57 -4.54 -0.72 17.73
CA PHE A 57 -4.84 -1.94 18.47
C PHE A 57 -3.67 -2.38 19.36
N VAL A 58 -2.45 -2.39 18.83
CA VAL A 58 -1.24 -2.73 19.61
C VAL A 58 -1.05 -1.74 20.75
N ALA A 59 -1.24 -0.43 20.51
CA ALA A 59 -1.18 0.57 21.57
C ALA A 59 -2.24 0.35 22.65
N ALA A 60 -3.50 0.10 22.26
CA ALA A 60 -4.59 -0.22 23.18
C ALA A 60 -4.31 -1.46 24.05
N THR A 61 -3.70 -2.50 23.47
CA THR A 61 -3.36 -3.73 24.22
C THR A 61 -2.13 -3.56 25.12
N SER A 62 -1.18 -2.72 24.74
CA SER A 62 0.04 -2.48 25.51
C SER A 62 -0.19 -1.54 26.71
N TRP A 63 -1.17 -0.64 26.60
CA TRP A 63 -1.56 0.30 27.67
C TRP A 63 -3.07 0.25 27.92
N PRO A 64 -3.58 -0.85 28.51
CA PRO A 64 -5.01 -1.05 28.71
C PRO A 64 -5.64 -0.02 29.65
N ASP A 65 -4.88 0.51 30.60
CA ASP A 65 -5.35 1.51 31.58
C ASP A 65 -5.34 2.94 31.02
N ALA A 66 -4.82 3.15 29.80
CA ALA A 66 -4.81 4.47 29.20
C ALA A 66 -6.23 4.91 28.81
N PRO A 67 -6.63 6.16 29.10
CA PRO A 67 -7.92 6.69 28.64
C PRO A 67 -8.09 6.55 27.11
N GLY A 68 -9.24 6.03 26.67
CA GLY A 68 -9.51 5.75 25.25
C GLY A 68 -8.95 4.44 24.71
N ALA A 69 -8.22 3.63 25.50
CA ALA A 69 -7.61 2.40 25.02
C ALA A 69 -8.64 1.36 24.53
N GLU A 70 -9.75 1.19 25.24
CA GLU A 70 -10.81 0.26 24.80
C GLU A 70 -11.44 0.71 23.47
N SER A 71 -11.70 2.02 23.35
CA SER A 71 -12.22 2.66 22.14
C SER A 71 -11.32 2.44 20.93
N LEU A 72 -9.99 2.51 21.07
CA LEU A 72 -9.01 2.27 19.98
C LEU A 72 -9.06 0.87 19.35
N LYS A 73 -9.69 -0.11 20.00
CA LYS A 73 -9.90 -1.46 19.44
C LYS A 73 -11.01 -1.50 18.39
N ILE A 74 -11.81 -0.44 18.27
CA ILE A 74 -12.87 -0.34 17.28
C ILE A 74 -12.27 0.32 16.02
N PRO A 75 -12.29 -0.33 14.85
CA PRO A 75 -11.77 0.27 13.64
C PRO A 75 -12.60 1.49 13.24
N ILE A 76 -11.95 2.48 12.62
CA ILE A 76 -12.49 3.71 12.04
C ILE A 76 -13.06 4.68 13.09
N VAL A 77 -14.03 4.23 13.89
CA VAL A 77 -14.76 5.04 14.89
C VAL A 77 -13.94 5.17 16.17
N GLY A 78 -13.19 4.14 16.53
CA GLY A 78 -12.41 4.07 17.77
C GLY A 78 -11.48 5.26 18.02
N PRO A 79 -10.66 5.68 17.03
CA PRO A 79 -9.81 6.86 17.17
C PRO A 79 -10.58 8.14 17.56
N TRP A 80 -11.78 8.35 17.00
CA TRP A 80 -12.58 9.54 17.31
C TRP A 80 -13.17 9.49 18.72
N MET A 81 -13.60 8.31 19.17
CA MET A 81 -14.06 8.11 20.55
C MET A 81 -12.90 8.26 21.55
N ALA A 82 -11.72 7.70 21.23
CA ALA A 82 -10.53 7.80 22.07
C ALA A 82 -10.03 9.25 22.24
N ILE A 83 -10.23 10.13 21.24
CA ILE A 83 -9.96 11.56 21.37
C ILE A 83 -10.92 12.23 22.37
N ALA A 84 -12.20 11.86 22.39
CA ALA A 84 -13.16 12.38 23.36
C ALA A 84 -12.81 11.96 24.80
N GLU A 85 -12.16 10.81 24.96
CA GLU A 85 -11.69 10.28 26.24
C GLU A 85 -10.27 10.74 26.61
N ASN A 86 -9.68 11.67 25.86
CA ASN A 86 -8.29 12.08 26.00
C ASN A 86 -8.08 12.97 27.24
N LYS A 87 -8.00 12.34 28.42
CA LYS A 87 -7.78 12.96 29.73
C LYS A 87 -6.49 12.49 30.41
N CYS A 88 -6.09 13.13 31.51
CA CYS A 88 -4.99 12.65 32.34
C CYS A 88 -5.29 11.22 32.81
N GLY A 89 -4.32 10.31 32.68
CA GLY A 89 -4.47 8.93 33.17
C GLY A 89 -4.47 8.86 34.70
N ASP A 90 -3.76 9.79 35.35
CA ASP A 90 -3.73 9.96 36.81
C ASP A 90 -4.47 11.25 37.18
N PRO A 91 -5.54 11.19 37.99
CA PRO A 91 -6.28 12.37 38.43
C PRO A 91 -5.49 13.28 39.37
N THR A 92 -4.35 12.83 39.91
CA THR A 92 -3.48 13.60 40.81
C THR A 92 -2.34 14.32 40.10
N ALA A 93 -2.11 14.02 38.81
CA ALA A 93 -1.04 14.61 38.03
C ALA A 93 -1.44 15.99 37.47
N THR A 94 -0.73 17.03 37.89
CA THR A 94 -0.94 18.42 37.45
C THR A 94 -0.33 18.76 36.09
N ASP A 95 0.70 18.01 35.64
CA ASP A 95 1.47 18.29 34.43
C ASP A 95 1.31 17.21 33.34
N CYS A 96 0.07 16.93 32.92
CA CYS A 96 -0.24 15.93 31.87
C CYS A 96 -0.51 16.54 30.48
N SER A 97 -0.31 17.84 30.28
CA SER A 97 -0.65 18.53 29.03
C SER A 97 0.06 17.92 27.80
N GLY A 98 1.38 17.65 27.90
CA GLY A 98 2.15 17.13 26.78
C GLY A 98 1.73 15.74 26.30
N SER A 99 1.38 14.84 27.23
CA SER A 99 0.96 13.47 26.89
C SER A 99 -0.44 13.45 26.24
N ILE A 100 -1.34 14.33 26.69
CA ILE A 100 -2.66 14.52 26.08
C ILE A 100 -2.52 14.99 24.63
N TRP A 101 -1.67 15.98 24.37
CA TRP A 101 -1.44 16.49 23.02
C TRP A 101 -0.84 15.43 22.10
N ILE A 102 0.20 14.72 22.55
CA ILE A 102 0.84 13.68 21.74
C ILE A 102 -0.13 12.54 21.44
N ARG A 103 -0.87 12.05 22.45
CA ARG A 103 -1.87 10.99 22.24
C ARG A 103 -2.99 11.44 21.32
N GLY A 104 -3.50 12.66 21.52
CA GLY A 104 -4.54 13.23 20.68
C GLY A 104 -4.10 13.35 19.22
N LEU A 105 -2.89 13.86 18.99
CA LEU A 105 -2.29 13.98 17.66
C LEU A 105 -2.10 12.60 17.01
N LEU A 106 -1.46 11.65 17.70
CA LEU A 106 -1.23 10.30 17.16
C LEU A 106 -2.53 9.56 16.85
N THR A 107 -3.52 9.70 17.74
CA THR A 107 -4.85 9.09 17.55
C THR A 107 -5.58 9.73 16.38
N GLY A 108 -5.53 11.07 16.26
CA GLY A 108 -6.10 11.80 15.14
C GLY A 108 -5.46 11.43 13.80
N LEU A 109 -4.13 11.35 13.74
CA LEU A 109 -3.41 10.89 12.55
C LEU A 109 -3.77 9.44 12.21
N GLY A 110 -3.90 8.57 13.21
CA GLY A 110 -4.36 7.19 13.01
C GLY A 110 -5.79 7.12 12.44
N GLY A 111 -6.72 7.92 12.97
CA GLY A 111 -8.09 8.03 12.45
C GLY A 111 -8.14 8.56 11.01
N LEU A 112 -7.36 9.61 10.71
CA LEU A 112 -7.24 10.16 9.36
C LEU A 112 -6.63 9.16 8.39
N ALA A 113 -5.61 8.39 8.79
CA ALA A 113 -5.02 7.35 7.96
C ALA A 113 -6.02 6.24 7.65
N GLN A 114 -6.86 5.85 8.62
CA GLN A 114 -7.91 4.84 8.39
C GLN A 114 -8.96 5.34 7.40
N ILE A 115 -9.45 6.58 7.56
CA ILE A 115 -10.40 7.19 6.62
C ILE A 115 -9.76 7.39 5.24
N GLY A 116 -8.52 7.85 5.18
CA GLY A 116 -7.77 8.03 3.95
C GLY A 116 -7.58 6.73 3.19
N GLY A 117 -7.24 5.63 3.89
CA GLY A 117 -7.17 4.30 3.27
C GLY A 117 -8.50 3.84 2.70
N LEU A 118 -9.62 4.09 3.39
CA LEU A 118 -10.96 3.81 2.86
C LEU A 118 -11.32 4.67 1.65
N ALA A 119 -10.91 5.94 1.64
CA ALA A 119 -11.10 6.83 0.51
C ALA A 119 -10.35 6.32 -0.73
N LEU A 120 -9.12 5.82 -0.58
CA LEU A 120 -8.36 5.18 -1.67
C LEU A 120 -9.05 3.92 -2.21
N ILE A 121 -9.62 3.10 -1.32
CA ILE A 121 -10.41 1.94 -1.74
C ILE A 121 -11.64 2.39 -2.54
N ALA A 122 -12.37 3.39 -2.04
CA ALA A 122 -13.55 3.94 -2.72
C ALA A 122 -13.20 4.54 -4.08
N GLU A 123 -12.09 5.27 -4.18
CA GLU A 123 -11.56 5.79 -5.43
C GLU A 123 -11.25 4.65 -6.41
N GLY A 124 -10.57 3.60 -5.97
CA GLY A 124 -10.29 2.44 -6.81
C GLY A 124 -11.56 1.76 -7.35
N ILE A 125 -12.62 1.68 -6.53
CA ILE A 125 -13.91 1.07 -6.92
C ILE A 125 -14.66 1.94 -7.94
N ILE A 126 -14.69 3.26 -7.73
CA ILE A 126 -15.51 4.20 -8.53
C ILE A 126 -14.78 4.66 -9.80
N MET A 127 -13.44 4.74 -9.78
CA MET A 127 -12.64 5.26 -10.88
C MET A 127 -12.74 4.38 -12.13
N LYS A 128 -13.04 5.00 -13.28
CA LYS A 128 -13.02 4.31 -14.58
C LYS A 128 -11.58 4.16 -15.06
N THR A 129 -11.20 2.93 -15.42
CA THR A 129 -9.89 2.62 -16.00
C THR A 129 -10.06 2.24 -17.48
N GLU A 130 -8.96 2.27 -18.21
CA GLU A 130 -8.89 1.69 -19.56
C GLU A 130 -9.29 0.22 -19.56
N ALA A 131 -9.69 -0.29 -20.73
CA ALA A 131 -9.88 -1.72 -20.92
C ALA A 131 -8.57 -2.44 -20.55
N VAL A 132 -8.70 -3.59 -19.87
CA VAL A 132 -7.54 -4.42 -19.54
C VAL A 132 -6.87 -4.78 -20.87
N ALA A 133 -5.61 -4.38 -21.05
CA ALA A 133 -4.83 -4.79 -22.20
C ALA A 133 -4.93 -6.32 -22.30
N PRO A 134 -5.25 -6.88 -23.46
CA PRO A 134 -5.40 -8.32 -23.59
C PRO A 134 -4.12 -8.96 -23.07
N LYS A 135 -4.26 -9.83 -22.06
CA LYS A 135 -3.15 -10.65 -21.57
C LYS A 135 -2.54 -11.29 -22.83
N PRO A 136 -1.22 -11.12 -23.13
CA PRO A 136 -0.59 -11.84 -24.22
C PRO A 136 -0.99 -13.29 -24.04
N ALA A 137 -1.65 -13.86 -25.05
CA ALA A 137 -2.08 -15.23 -24.97
C ALA A 137 -0.83 -16.05 -24.61
N GLU A 138 -0.93 -16.97 -23.65
CA GLU A 138 0.20 -17.84 -23.26
C GLU A 138 0.84 -18.57 -24.47
N ALA A 139 0.13 -18.61 -25.60
CA ALA A 139 0.61 -19.07 -26.90
C ALA A 139 1.69 -18.18 -27.59
N GLU A 140 1.84 -16.90 -27.23
CA GLU A 140 2.91 -16.04 -27.76
C GLU A 140 4.25 -16.21 -27.02
N GLN A 141 4.23 -16.83 -25.83
CA GLN A 141 5.42 -17.17 -25.05
C GLN A 141 5.76 -18.67 -25.07
N SER A 142 5.00 -19.49 -25.81
CA SER A 142 5.39 -20.88 -26.00
C SER A 142 6.62 -20.94 -26.89
N ALA A 143 7.72 -21.47 -26.35
CA ALA A 143 8.90 -21.81 -27.14
C ALA A 143 8.47 -22.70 -28.31
N PHE A 144 8.60 -22.18 -29.53
CA PHE A 144 8.21 -22.90 -30.72
C PHE A 144 9.47 -23.45 -31.40
N LEU A 145 9.51 -24.77 -31.63
CA LEU A 145 10.60 -25.48 -32.28
C LEU A 145 10.07 -26.12 -33.56
N MET A 146 10.62 -25.74 -34.71
CA MET A 146 10.34 -26.37 -36.00
C MET A 146 11.56 -27.16 -36.48
N PRO A 147 11.36 -28.41 -36.93
CA PRO A 147 12.38 -29.10 -37.70
C PRO A 147 12.48 -28.52 -39.10
N VAL A 148 13.69 -28.17 -39.53
CA VAL A 148 13.98 -27.70 -40.88
C VAL A 148 14.95 -28.68 -41.53
N PRO A 149 14.63 -29.25 -42.70
CA PRO A 149 15.55 -30.12 -43.41
C PRO A 149 16.76 -29.30 -43.91
N ILE A 150 17.96 -29.76 -43.59
CA ILE A 150 19.21 -29.21 -44.11
C ILE A 150 19.67 -30.12 -45.23
N VAL A 151 19.65 -29.60 -46.46
CA VAL A 151 20.16 -30.30 -47.64
C VAL A 151 21.35 -29.53 -48.17
N ALA A 152 22.55 -30.07 -47.96
CA ALA A 152 23.80 -29.54 -48.48
C ALA A 152 24.46 -30.58 -49.41
N PRO A 153 25.37 -30.19 -50.34
CA PRO A 153 25.94 -31.08 -51.36
C PRO A 153 26.63 -32.35 -50.82
N ASN A 154 27.02 -32.32 -49.56
CA ASN A 154 27.79 -33.35 -48.85
C ASN A 154 27.15 -33.75 -47.50
N MET A 155 25.94 -33.31 -47.19
CA MET A 155 25.25 -33.65 -45.94
C MET A 155 23.73 -33.52 -46.06
N THR A 156 23.01 -34.49 -45.52
CA THR A 156 21.57 -34.41 -45.25
C THR A 156 21.34 -34.52 -43.75
N GLY A 157 20.54 -33.61 -43.19
CA GLY A 157 20.26 -33.58 -41.76
C GLY A 157 18.98 -32.84 -41.42
N LEU A 158 18.60 -32.89 -40.14
CA LEU A 158 17.48 -32.15 -39.57
C LEU A 158 18.04 -31.10 -38.62
N GLY A 159 17.79 -29.83 -38.93
CA GLY A 159 18.03 -28.71 -38.03
C GLY A 159 16.78 -28.40 -37.21
N LEU A 160 16.96 -27.74 -36.06
CA LEU A 160 15.86 -27.18 -35.27
C LEU A 160 15.98 -25.66 -35.28
N VAL A 161 14.89 -24.98 -35.59
CA VAL A 161 14.79 -23.52 -35.52
C VAL A 161 13.67 -23.17 -34.56
N GLY A 162 13.92 -22.24 -33.64
CA GLY A 162 12.89 -21.81 -32.69
C GLY A 162 13.14 -20.43 -32.10
N ARG A 163 12.11 -19.88 -31.46
CA ARG A 163 12.20 -18.73 -30.55
C ARG A 163 12.09 -19.26 -29.12
N PHE A 164 13.01 -18.79 -28.29
CA PHE A 164 13.09 -19.06 -26.85
C PHE A 164 13.02 -17.73 -26.10
#